data_AF-F9VRY2-F1
#
_entry.id   AF-F9VRY2-F1
#
_cell.length_a   1.000
_cell.length_b   1.000
_cell.length_c   1.000
_cell.angle_alpha   90.00
_cell.angle_beta   90.00
_cell.angle_gamma   90.00
#
_symmetry.space_group_name_H-M   'P 1'
#
loop_
_entity.id
_entity.type
_entity.pdbx_description
1 polymer ?
#
loop_
_entity_poly.entity_id
_entity_poly.type
_entity_poly.pdbx_seq_one_letter_code
_entity_poly.pdbx_strand_id
1 'polypeptide(L)' 'MSGAAQLVTNTKASVTSTVGMSMAPPLWIVNFALLYVVKPSLAAAMPAYWAPIPPAVAAAIKASPNGQVPYSEYASYFD' A
#
# COMPACT_ATOMS: atom_id res chain seq x y z
N MET A 1 13.92 -1.49 9.96
CA MET A 1 13.97 -0.50 8.86
C MET A 1 13.31 -1.13 7.65
N SER A 2 12.35 -0.45 7.02
CA SER A 2 11.70 -0.96 5.81
C SER A 2 12.72 -1.01 4.66
N GLY A 3 12.78 -2.12 3.92
CA GLY A 3 13.66 -2.24 2.75
C GLY A 3 13.17 -1.37 1.58
N ALA A 4 13.99 -1.21 0.53
CA ALA A 4 13.69 -0.37 -0.64
C ALA A 4 12.30 -0.61 -1.23
N ALA A 5 11.82 -1.86 -1.21
CA ALA A 5 10.53 -2.29 -1.74
C ALA A 5 9.29 -1.84 -0.93
N GLN A 6 9.43 -1.39 0.32
CA GLN A 6 8.30 -1.04 1.21
C GLN A 6 7.16 -2.08 1.23
N LEU A 7 7.45 -3.37 1.02
CA LEU A 7 6.46 -4.46 1.07
C LEU A 7 6.55 -5.18 2.41
N VAL A 8 5.40 -5.50 2.99
CA VAL A 8 5.29 -6.29 4.23
C VAL A 8 4.26 -7.40 4.09
N THR A 9 4.52 -8.52 4.75
CA THR A 9 3.56 -9.62 4.87
C THR A 9 2.64 -9.32 6.05
N ASN A 10 1.34 -9.20 5.80
CA ASN A 10 0.32 -9.03 6.83
C ASN A 10 -0.46 -10.34 7.00
N THR A 11 -0.46 -10.88 8.22
CA THR A 11 -1.26 -12.05 8.58
C THR A 11 -2.34 -11.63 9.57
N LYS A 12 -3.61 -11.73 9.14
CA LYS A 12 -4.78 -11.42 9.98
C LYS A 12 -5.81 -12.54 9.86
N ALA A 13 -6.25 -13.10 10.98
CA ALA A 13 -7.24 -14.18 11.04
C ALA A 13 -6.93 -15.34 10.05
N SER A 14 -5.68 -15.81 10.04
CA SER A 14 -5.16 -16.87 9.15
C SER A 14 -5.08 -16.52 7.65
N VAL A 15 -5.44 -15.32 7.23
CA VAL A 15 -5.21 -14.81 5.88
C VAL A 15 -3.86 -14.10 5.83
N THR A 16 -2.98 -14.55 4.93
CA THR A 16 -1.67 -13.92 4.70
C THR A 16 -1.68 -13.19 3.37
N SER A 17 -1.35 -11.91 3.38
CA SER A 17 -1.32 -11.05 2.19
C SER A 17 -0.03 -10.22 2.15
N THR A 18 0.46 -9.93 0.95
CA THR A 18 1.53 -8.94 0.78
C THR A 18 0.88 -7.58 0.58
N VAL A 19 1.23 -6.63 1.43
CA VAL A 19 0.65 -5.28 1.44
C VAL A 19 1.77 -4.25 1.39
N GLY A 20 1.43 -3.04 0.94
CA GLY A 20 2.33 -1.91 1.06
C GLY A 20 2.51 -1.54 2.53
N MET A 21 3.74 -1.27 2.95
CA MET A 21 4.05 -0.71 4.25
C MET A 21 3.71 0.78 4.22
N SER A 22 2.73 1.21 5.03
CA SER A 22 2.39 2.63 5.11
C SER A 22 3.54 3.46 5.67
N MET A 23 3.98 4.39 4.81
CA MET A 23 4.33 5.80 5.02
C MET A 23 4.68 6.23 6.45
N ALA A 24 5.82 6.88 6.61
CA ALA A 24 6.21 7.54 7.87
C ALA A 24 5.03 8.30 8.50
N PRO A 25 4.88 8.31 9.84
CA PRO A 25 3.70 8.87 10.53
C PRO A 25 3.19 10.23 9.98
N PRO A 26 4.05 11.17 9.54
CA PRO A 26 3.58 12.44 8.96
C PRO A 26 2.78 12.27 7.65
N LEU A 27 3.20 11.38 6.75
CA LEU A 27 2.57 11.19 5.46
C LEU A 27 1.17 10.54 5.59
N TRP A 28 1.01 9.65 6.57
CA TRP A 28 -0.30 9.10 6.91
C TRP A 28 -1.26 10.19 7.40
N ILE A 29 -0.81 11.08 8.30
CA ILE A 29 -1.63 12.18 8.84
C ILE A 29 -2.08 13.13 7.73
N VAL A 30 -1.16 13.51 6.83
CA VAL A 30 -1.47 14.42 5.72
C VAL A 30 -2.51 13.78 4.80
N ASN A 31 -2.34 12.52 4.40
CA ASN A 31 -3.31 11.83 3.55
C ASN A 31 -4.68 11.68 4.24
N PHE A 32 -4.69 11.36 5.54
CA PHE A 32 -5.92 11.31 6.32
C PHE A 32 -6.62 12.66 6.32
N ALA A 33 -5.91 13.76 6.60
CA ALA A 33 -6.49 15.11 6.64
C ALA A 33 -7.10 15.50 5.28
N LEU A 34 -6.37 15.29 4.18
CA LEU A 34 -6.85 15.57 2.83
C LEU A 34 -8.11 14.76 2.50
N LEU A 35 -8.09 13.45 2.77
CA LEU A 35 -9.24 12.58 2.54
C LEU A 35 -10.41 12.91 3.48
N TYR A 36 -10.15 13.32 4.72
CA TYR A 36 -11.20 13.64 5.68
C TYR A 36 -11.93 14.92 5.29
N VAL A 37 -11.23 15.92 4.78
CA VAL A 37 -11.83 17.16 4.25
C VAL A 37 -12.76 16.87 3.07
N VAL A 38 -12.39 15.93 2.19
CA VAL A 38 -13.15 15.64 0.96
C VAL A 38 -14.24 14.58 1.18
N LYS A 39 -13.95 13.52 1.95
CA LYS A 39 -14.83 12.36 2.18
C LYS A 39 -14.51 11.67 3.52
N PRO A 40 -15.09 12.14 4.64
CA PRO A 40 -14.83 11.61 5.98
C PRO A 40 -15.00 10.09 6.11
N SER A 41 -16.01 9.52 5.45
CA SER A 41 -16.29 8.08 5.51
C SER A 41 -15.18 7.22 4.88
N LEU A 42 -14.48 7.75 3.87
CA LEU A 42 -13.33 7.09 3.26
C LEU A 42 -12.08 7.23 4.14
N ALA A 43 -11.85 8.42 4.72
CA ALA A 43 -10.74 8.65 5.63
C ALA A 43 -10.84 7.78 6.89
N ALA A 44 -12.04 7.56 7.42
CA ALA A 44 -12.27 6.66 8.57
C ALA A 44 -11.82 5.22 8.30
N ALA A 45 -11.79 4.79 7.03
CA ALA A 45 -11.33 3.46 6.64
C ALA A 45 -9.79 3.37 6.52
N MET A 46 -9.06 4.48 6.36
CA MET A 46 -7.59 4.48 6.14
C MET A 46 -6.76 3.66 7.14
N PRO A 47 -7.00 3.71 8.48
CA PRO A 47 -6.21 2.92 9.41
C PRO A 47 -6.45 1.40 9.29
N ALA A 48 -7.60 1.00 8.75
CA ALA A 48 -8.04 -0.39 8.64
C ALA A 48 -7.89 -0.97 7.22
N TYR A 49 -7.73 -0.12 6.20
CA TYR A 49 -7.70 -0.53 4.79
C TYR A 49 -6.32 -1.02 4.37
N TRP A 50 -6.01 -2.27 4.72
CA TRP A 50 -4.88 -3.00 4.17
C TRP A 50 -5.35 -3.72 2.90
N ALA A 51 -5.02 -3.16 1.73
CA ALA A 51 -5.33 -3.77 0.44
C ALA A 51 -4.17 -4.69 0.01
N PRO A 52 -4.44 -5.96 -0.35
CA PRO A 52 -3.43 -6.84 -0.93
C PRO A 52 -2.86 -6.24 -2.22
N ILE A 53 -1.54 -6.26 -2.36
CA ILE A 53 -0.87 -5.97 -3.62
C ILE A 53 -0.93 -7.23 -4.50
N PRO A 54 -1.36 -7.12 -5.77
CA PRO A 54 -1.36 -8.26 -6.69
C PRO A 54 0.01 -8.94 -6.76
N PRO A 55 0.09 -10.28 -6.77
CA PRO A 55 1.37 -11.00 -6.69
C PRO A 55 2.38 -10.59 -7.76
N ALA A 56 1.92 -10.35 -9.00
CA ALA A 56 2.78 -9.91 -10.11
C ALA A 56 3.43 -8.54 -9.83
N VAL A 57 2.66 -7.62 -9.25
CA VAL A 57 3.13 -6.27 -8.90
C VAL A 57 4.10 -6.33 -7.72
N ALA A 58 3.79 -7.14 -6.69
CA ALA A 58 4.68 -7.33 -5.55
C ALA A 58 6.02 -7.96 -5.98
N ALA A 59 6.01 -8.91 -6.92
CA ALA A 59 7.22 -9.50 -7.48
C ALA A 59 8.04 -8.46 -8.25
N ALA A 60 7.39 -7.64 -9.07
CA ALA A 60 8.06 -6.58 -9.83
C ALA A 60 8.70 -5.52 -8.92
N ILE A 61 7.99 -5.10 -7.86
CA ILE A 61 8.52 -4.19 -6.84
C ILE A 61 9.74 -4.79 -6.13
N LYS A 62 9.72 -6.08 -5.77
CA LYS A 62 10.88 -6.75 -5.14
C LYS A 62 12.08 -6.85 -6.08
N ALA A 63 11.85 -7.06 -7.37
CA ALA A 63 12.91 -7.16 -8.38
C ALA A 63 13.51 -5.80 -8.76
N SER A 64 12.78 -4.70 -8.49
CA SER A 64 13.22 -3.35 -8.83
C SER A 64 14.36 -2.87 -7.91
N PRO A 65 15.45 -2.30 -8.46
CA PRO A 65 16.58 -1.80 -7.66
C PRO A 65 16.21 -0.77 -6.60
N ASN A 66 15.18 0.04 -6.87
CA ASN A 66 14.70 1.10 -5.97
C ASN A 66 13.35 0.77 -5.31
N GLY A 67 12.81 -0.43 -5.53
CA GLY A 67 11.50 -0.81 -5.00
C GLY A 67 10.32 -0.09 -5.64
N GLN A 68 10.47 0.46 -6.85
CA GLN A 68 9.42 1.19 -7.56
C GLN A 68 9.20 0.59 -8.95
N VAL A 69 7.94 0.62 -9.40
CA VAL A 69 7.53 0.25 -10.75
C VAL A 69 6.53 1.28 -11.28
N PRO A 70 6.49 1.59 -12.59
CA PRO A 70 5.54 2.54 -13.14
C PRO A 70 4.10 2.03 -13.01
N TYR A 71 3.20 2.81 -12.39
CA TYR A 71 1.81 2.38 -12.19
C TYR A 71 1.09 2.10 -13.52
N SER A 72 1.34 2.89 -14.56
CA SER A 72 0.72 2.72 -15.88
C SER A 72 0.95 1.36 -16.52
N GLU A 73 2.07 0.71 -16.22
CA GLU A 73 2.42 -0.62 -16.77
C GLU A 73 1.75 -1.76 -15.99
N TYR A 74 1.32 -1.51 -14.75
CA TYR A 74 0.78 -2.51 -13.84
C TYR A 74 -0.67 -2.23 -13.43
N ALA A 75 -1.29 -1.16 -13.95
CA ALA A 75 -2.64 -0.75 -13.59
C ALA A 75 -3.68 -1.87 -13.81
N SER A 76 -3.53 -2.65 -14.89
CA SER A 76 -4.42 -3.75 -15.24
C SER A 76 -4.45 -4.90 -14.23
N TYR A 77 -3.53 -4.94 -13.26
CA TYR A 77 -3.55 -5.92 -12.17
C TYR A 77 -4.46 -5.50 -11.00
N PHE A 78 -5.01 -4.27 -11.03
CA PHE A 78 -5.83 -3.69 -9.97
C PHE A 78 -7.30 -3.48 -10.38
N ASP A 79 -7.68 -3.94 -11.57
CA ASP A 79 -9.05 -3.92 -12.11
C ASP A 79 -9.85 -5.20 -11.73
#